data_AF-A0AAX0K4L4-F1
#
_entry.id   AF-A0AAX0K4L4-F1
#
_cell.length_a   1.000
_cell.length_b   1.000
_cell.length_c   1.000
_cell.angle_alpha   90.00
_cell.angle_beta   90.00
_cell.angle_gamma   90.00
#
_symmetry.space_group_name_H-M   'P 1'
#
loop_
_entity.id
_entity.type
_entity.pdbx_description
1 polymer ?
#
loop_
_entity_poly.entity_id
_entity_poly.type
_entity_poly.pdbx_seq_one_letter_code
_entity_poly.pdbx_strand_id
1 'polypeptide(L)' 'MQIGQIELMPENSDAKPILKWAGGKGQLLDVLMNNLPSRFNNYIEPFFGGGALFFGVKPKNSIISECLI' A
#
# COMPACT_ATOMS: atom_id res chain seq x y z
N MET A 1 0.14 -38.25 -14.57
CA MET A 1 0.49 -37.36 -13.45
C MET A 1 0.25 -35.94 -13.95
N GLN A 2 -0.89 -35.35 -13.57
CA GLN A 2 -1.28 -34.03 -14.03
C GLN A 2 -0.62 -33.01 -13.11
N ILE A 3 0.41 -32.34 -13.61
CA ILE A 3 0.99 -31.17 -12.94
C ILE A 3 -0.13 -30.14 -12.79
N GLY A 4 -0.50 -29.84 -11.56
CA GLY A 4 -1.54 -28.86 -11.25
C GLY A 4 -1.18 -27.54 -11.91
N GLN A 5 -2.13 -26.96 -12.64
CA GLN A 5 -1.98 -25.61 -13.18
C GLN A 5 -1.70 -24.68 -12.02
N ILE A 6 -0.55 -24.01 -12.06
CA ILE A 6 -0.25 -22.90 -11.18
C ILE A 6 -1.19 -21.78 -11.66
N GLU A 7 -2.26 -21.50 -10.93
CA GLU A 7 -3.09 -20.33 -11.20
C GLU A 7 -2.23 -19.09 -11.03
N LEU A 8 -1.78 -18.53 -12.16
CA LEU A 8 -1.10 -17.24 -12.19
C LEU A 8 -2.09 -16.21 -11.66
N MET A 9 -1.75 -15.54 -10.55
CA MET A 9 -2.55 -14.43 -10.05
C MET A 9 -2.72 -13.41 -11.19
N PRO A 10 -3.95 -12.89 -11.40
CA PRO A 10 -4.20 -11.95 -12.49
C PRO A 10 -3.26 -10.76 -12.38
N GLU A 11 -2.76 -10.32 -13.54
CA GLU A 11 -1.72 -9.29 -13.70
C GLU A 11 -2.09 -7.93 -13.05
N ASN A 12 -3.37 -7.75 -12.67
CA ASN A 12 -3.91 -6.57 -11.98
C ASN A 12 -4.57 -6.92 -10.63
N SER A 13 -3.95 -7.78 -9.83
CA SER A 13 -4.35 -7.96 -8.43
C SER A 13 -3.80 -6.80 -7.58
N ASP A 14 -4.65 -5.81 -7.33
CA ASP A 14 -4.32 -4.71 -6.41
C ASP A 14 -4.04 -5.27 -5.02
N ALA A 15 -2.79 -5.13 -4.58
CA ALA A 15 -2.39 -5.46 -3.22
C ALA A 15 -3.14 -4.57 -2.22
N LYS A 16 -3.65 -5.18 -1.14
CA LYS A 16 -4.40 -4.49 -0.09
C LYS A 16 -3.76 -4.76 1.27
N PRO A 17 -3.94 -3.85 2.26
CA PRO A 17 -3.63 -4.15 3.65
C PRO A 17 -4.26 -5.47 4.09
N ILE A 18 -3.43 -6.45 4.46
CA ILE A 18 -3.90 -7.72 5.04
C ILE A 18 -4.02 -7.65 6.57
N LEU A 19 -3.38 -6.66 7.19
CA LEU A 19 -3.36 -6.47 8.63
C LEU A 19 -4.32 -5.35 9.05
N LYS A 20 -5.24 -5.66 9.95
CA LYS A 20 -6.01 -4.62 10.67
C LYS A 20 -5.09 -3.94 11.67
N TRP A 21 -4.96 -2.62 11.56
CA TRP A 21 -4.08 -1.81 12.41
C TRP A 21 -4.89 -0.70 13.08
N ALA A 22 -4.62 -0.44 14.36
CA ALA A 22 -5.22 0.69 15.06
C ALA A 22 -4.75 2.01 14.43
N GLY A 23 -5.67 2.93 14.15
CA GLY A 23 -5.34 4.17 13.42
C GLY A 23 -5.07 3.97 11.92
N GLY A 24 -5.54 2.87 11.32
CA GLY A 24 -5.44 2.64 9.89
C GLY A 24 -6.05 3.79 9.07
N LYS A 25 -5.28 4.33 8.11
CA LYS A 25 -5.66 5.49 7.30
C LYS A 25 -6.73 5.21 6.22
N GLY A 26 -7.40 4.06 6.26
CA GLY A 26 -8.33 3.62 5.21
C GLY A 26 -9.53 4.56 5.02
N GLN A 27 -10.12 5.06 6.10
CA GLN A 27 -11.24 6.01 6.04
C GLN A 27 -10.84 7.41 5.54
N LEU A 28 -9.54 7.74 5.60
CA LEU A 28 -9.00 9.03 5.18
C LEU A 28 -8.38 8.96 3.78
N LEU A 29 -8.45 7.81 3.10
CA LEU A 29 -7.70 7.57 1.87
C LEU A 29 -8.02 8.59 0.78
N ASP A 30 -9.29 8.86 0.53
CA ASP A 30 -9.73 9.84 -0.49
C ASP A 30 -9.20 11.24 -0.20
N VAL A 31 -9.27 11.66 1.07
CA VAL A 31 -8.76 12.97 1.51
C VAL A 31 -7.24 13.05 1.31
N LEU A 32 -6.50 12.02 1.71
CA LEU A 32 -5.04 11.98 1.57
C LEU A 32 -4.63 11.97 0.09
N MET A 33 -5.28 11.16 -0.75
CA MET A 33 -5.00 11.07 -2.18
C MET A 33 -5.21 12.41 -2.89
N ASN A 34 -6.27 13.16 -2.54
CA ASN A 34 -6.56 14.47 -3.11
C ASN A 34 -5.55 15.56 -2.71
N ASN A 35 -4.80 15.35 -1.62
CA ASN A 35 -3.79 16.30 -1.14
C ASN A 35 -2.36 15.92 -1.54
N LEU A 36 -2.18 14.83 -2.29
CA LEU A 36 -0.86 14.46 -2.80
C LEU A 36 -0.40 15.44 -3.89
N PRO A 37 0.91 15.70 -3.98
CA PRO A 37 1.45 16.41 -5.13
C PRO A 37 1.21 15.59 -6.40
N SER A 38 0.93 16.26 -7.52
CA SER A 38 0.73 15.60 -8.81
C SER A 38 1.96 14.83 -9.31
N ARG A 39 3.15 15.17 -8.81
CA ARG A 39 4.42 14.49 -9.10
C ARG A 39 5.32 14.48 -7.86
N PHE A 40 5.95 13.33 -7.61
CA PHE A 40 7.00 13.17 -6.61
C PHE A 40 7.97 12.06 -7.07
N ASN A 41 9.19 12.07 -6.55
CA ASN A 41 10.21 11.08 -6.91
C ASN A 41 10.17 9.87 -5.98
N ASN A 42 10.18 10.12 -4.66
CA ASN A 42 10.22 9.10 -3.64
C ASN A 42 9.02 9.25 -2.71
N TYR A 43 8.37 8.14 -2.40
CA TYR A 43 7.37 8.06 -1.34
C TYR A 43 8.05 7.76 -0.02
N ILE A 44 7.84 8.61 0.99
CA ILE A 44 8.43 8.39 2.33
C ILE A 44 7.28 8.31 3.32
N GLU A 45 7.10 7.15 3.96
CA GLU A 45 6.08 6.94 4.98
C GLU A 45 6.73 6.44 6.27
N PRO A 46 7.04 7.34 7.23
CA PRO A 46 7.74 6.99 8.46
C PRO A 46 6.87 6.26 9.50
N PHE A 47 5.56 6.24 9.28
CA PHE A 47 4.55 5.55 10.10
C PHE A 47 3.63 4.74 9.18
N PHE A 48 4.15 3.60 8.74
CA PHE A 48 3.49 2.73 7.78
C PHE A 48 2.16 2.19 8.33
N GLY A 49 2.19 1.67 9.56
CA GLY A 49 1.08 0.96 10.19
C GLY A 49 0.53 -0.13 9.27
N GLY A 50 -0.76 -0.05 8.94
CA GLY A 50 -1.40 -0.96 7.98
C GLY A 50 -1.13 -0.66 6.49
N GLY A 51 -0.34 0.37 6.15
CA GLY A 51 0.04 0.67 4.77
C GLY A 51 -1.09 1.20 3.86
N ALA A 52 -2.22 1.62 4.40
CA ALA A 52 -3.40 1.99 3.61
C ALA A 52 -3.11 3.04 2.50
N LEU A 53 -2.32 4.07 2.80
CA LEU A 53 -1.95 5.08 1.81
C LEU A 53 -0.94 4.53 0.80
N PHE A 54 0.08 3.78 1.24
CA PHE A 54 1.03 3.11 0.35
C PHE A 54 0.34 2.25 -0.72
N PHE A 55 -0.63 1.41 -0.34
CA PHE A 55 -1.38 0.58 -1.30
C PHE A 55 -2.31 1.39 -2.21
N GLY A 56 -2.75 2.58 -1.78
CA GLY A 56 -3.48 3.52 -2.63
C GLY A 56 -2.59 4.25 -3.63
N VAL A 57 -1.40 4.67 -3.21
CA VAL A 57 -0.44 5.46 -4.01
C VAL A 57 0.34 4.61 -4.99
N LYS A 58 0.67 3.37 -4.62
CA LYS A 58 1.47 2.42 -5.43
C LYS A 58 2.75 3.06 -5.99
N PRO A 59 3.62 3.61 -5.13
CA PRO A 59 4.80 4.35 -5.57
C PRO A 59 5.82 3.41 -6.24
N LYS A 60 6.56 3.94 -7.22
CA LYS A 60 7.67 3.21 -7.86
C LYS A 60 8.86 3.01 -6.92
N ASN A 61 9.20 4.07 -6.16
CA ASN A 61 10.27 4.08 -5.17
C ASN A 61 9.72 4.53 -3.82
N SER A 62 10.08 3.81 -2.75
CA SER A 62 9.61 4.14 -1.40
C SER A 62 10.61 3.84 -0.30
N ILE A 63 10.60 4.67 0.74
CA ILE A 63 11.20 4.40 2.05
C ILE A 63 10.06 4.33 3.05
N ILE A 64 9.87 3.17 3.67
CA ILE A 64 8.88 2.96 4.70
C ILE A 64 9.58 2.72 6.04
N SER A 65 8.98 3.18 7.12
CA SER A 65 9.43 2.88 8.47
C SER A 65 8.21 2.72 9.37
N GLU A 66 8.45 2.09 10.51
CA GLU A 66 7.51 2.03 11.62
C GLU A 66 8.32 2.28 12.88
N CYS A 67 7.82 3.12 13.77
CA CYS A 67 8.39 3.28 15.10
C CYS A 67 7.52 2.49 16.08
N LEU A 68 8.10 1.56 16.85
CA LEU A 68 7.43 1.00 18.01
C LEU A 68 7.35 2.10 19.07
N ILE A 69 6.12 2.46 19.45
CA ILE A 69 5.82 3.19 20.69
C ILE A 69 5.75 2.16 21.81
#